data_AF-A0A399Z9B4-F1
#
_entry.id   AF-A0A399Z9B4-F1
#
_cell.length_a   1.000
_cell.length_b   1.000
_cell.length_c   1.000
_cell.angle_alpha   90.00
_cell.angle_beta   90.00
_cell.angle_gamma   90.00
#
_symmetry.space_group_name_H-M   'P 1'
#
loop_
_entity.id
_entity.type
_entity.pdbx_description
1 polymer ?
#
loop_
_entity_poly.entity_id
_entity_poly.type
_entity_poly.pdbx_seq_one_letter_code
_entity_poly.pdbx_strand_id
1 'polypeptide(L)'
;MILVILKLLVVLFFLIMFIRRPSAVWGIGLLTVTTAALLDTLLGTFNREEMLAELGFFFYVISGVLLAGAATWFWGVSRPWVAEGKTSPATLPTGGAPPVSSVTSGAGAPPASAPKSPPPLPPSHVDHYAEAGYDRQMLFEEIRRRFSRADLSDLMFDLDIEESDVVTVGQTMEDLIVRIMDKADDDGNASTVALAVERVLTPPPTEHLPRPEKLTADSPRTVIRHYLLAHYNVEQLQRLAADLDVDWEHLEGPDKKTKTRALLIYLYRQNRIDALLDAMRAAAE
;
A
#
# COMPACT_ATOMS: atom_id res chain seq x y z
N MET A 1 1.31 5.74 48.45
CA MET A 1 2.63 5.31 47.93
C MET A 1 2.56 4.08 47.04
N ILE A 2 2.00 2.95 47.48
CA ILE A 2 1.97 1.69 46.71
C ILE A 2 1.32 1.85 45.31
N LEU A 3 0.19 2.54 45.21
CA LEU A 3 -0.48 2.79 43.93
C LEU A 3 0.34 3.67 42.96
N VAL A 4 1.12 4.61 43.48
CA VAL A 4 1.99 5.47 42.66
C VAL A 4 3.14 4.65 42.09
N ILE A 5 3.74 3.78 42.90
CA ILE A 5 4.80 2.86 42.46
C ILE A 5 4.28 1.93 41.36
N LEU A 6 3.06 1.39 41.53
CA LEU A 6 2.44 0.53 40.51
C LEU A 6 2.22 1.27 39.18
N LYS A 7 1.70 2.49 39.21
CA LYS A 7 1.53 3.32 38.00
C LYS A 7 2.85 3.57 37.28
N LEU A 8 3.89 3.92 38.03
CA LEU A 8 5.22 4.14 37.47
C LEU A 8 5.83 2.86 36.88
N LEU A 9 5.59 1.70 37.50
CA LEU A 9 6.02 0.42 36.93
C LEU A 9 5.30 0.11 35.61
N VAL A 10 4.00 0.40 35.50
CA VAL A 10 3.24 0.23 34.25
C VAL A 10 3.80 1.14 33.16
N VAL A 11 4.01 2.43 33.47
CA VAL A 11 4.63 3.38 32.52
C VAL A 11 6.03 2.93 32.11
N LEU A 12 6.85 2.48 33.06
CA LEU A 12 8.20 1.98 32.82
C LEU A 12 8.20 0.74 31.93
N PHE A 13 7.25 -0.17 32.12
CA PHE A 13 7.09 -1.35 31.26
C PHE A 13 6.83 -0.94 29.80
N PHE A 14 5.89 0.00 29.58
CA PHE A 14 5.61 0.52 28.24
C PHE A 14 6.81 1.25 27.63
N LEU A 15 7.56 1.99 28.45
CA LEU A 15 8.77 2.69 28.00
C LEU A 15 9.86 1.70 27.58
N ILE A 16 10.12 0.67 28.40
CA ILE A 16 11.07 -0.39 28.07
C ILE A 16 10.64 -1.11 26.79
N MET A 17 9.34 -1.39 26.64
CA MET A 17 8.85 -2.06 25.43
C MET A 17 8.99 -1.19 24.17
N PHE A 18 8.75 0.10 24.29
CA PHE A 18 8.98 1.07 23.22
C PHE A 18 10.47 1.16 22.84
N ILE A 19 11.38 1.22 23.82
CA ILE A 19 12.83 1.26 23.55
C ILE A 19 13.32 -0.03 22.87
N ARG A 20 12.80 -1.19 23.29
CA ARG A 20 13.18 -2.48 22.70
C ARG A 20 12.60 -2.71 21.31
N ARG A 21 11.44 -2.11 21.00
CA ARG A 21 10.75 -2.23 19.70
C ARG A 21 10.10 -0.89 19.32
N PRO A 22 10.89 0.07 18.81
CA PRO A 22 10.37 1.38 18.46
C PRO A 22 9.43 1.25 17.26
N SER A 23 8.12 1.32 17.54
CA SER A 23 7.06 1.26 16.55
C SER A 23 5.95 2.22 16.95
N ALA A 24 5.18 2.72 15.97
CA ALA A 24 4.07 3.63 16.26
C ALA A 24 3.03 3.00 17.20
N VAL A 25 2.79 1.69 17.12
CA VAL A 25 1.89 0.97 18.04
C VAL A 25 2.35 1.16 19.49
N TRP A 26 3.60 0.85 19.80
CA TRP A 26 4.15 1.04 21.15
C TRP A 26 4.23 2.52 21.56
N GLY A 27 4.44 3.44 20.61
CA GLY A 27 4.40 4.88 20.86
C GLY A 27 3.00 5.37 21.27
N ILE A 28 1.95 4.94 20.57
CA ILE A 28 0.54 5.23 20.90
C ILE A 28 0.19 4.63 22.26
N GLY A 29 0.62 3.39 22.53
CA GLY A 29 0.43 2.74 23.84
C GLY A 29 1.09 3.51 24.98
N LEU A 30 2.35 3.90 24.80
CA LEU A 30 3.11 4.67 25.79
C LEU A 30 2.46 6.04 26.04
N LEU A 31 2.07 6.75 24.98
CA LEU A 31 1.39 8.04 25.09
C LEU A 31 0.06 7.91 25.84
N THR A 32 -0.75 6.91 25.49
CA THR A 32 -2.04 6.66 26.14
C THR A 32 -1.87 6.37 27.64
N VAL A 33 -0.93 5.48 27.99
CA VAL A 33 -0.67 5.09 29.38
C VAL A 33 -0.08 6.23 30.20
N THR A 34 0.84 7.01 29.62
CA THR A 34 1.43 8.17 30.31
C THR A 34 0.40 9.28 30.53
N THR A 35 -0.42 9.59 29.54
CA THR A 35 -1.51 10.57 29.68
C THR A 35 -2.55 10.09 30.69
N ALA A 36 -2.94 8.82 30.70
CA ALA A 36 -3.85 8.27 31.70
C ALA A 36 -3.26 8.33 33.11
N ALA A 37 -1.98 7.98 33.28
CA ALA A 37 -1.29 8.04 34.58
C ALA A 37 -1.16 9.48 35.10
N LEU A 38 -0.89 10.45 34.21
CA LEU A 38 -0.84 11.87 34.54
C LEU A 38 -2.22 12.40 34.94
N LEU A 39 -3.26 12.07 34.16
CA LEU A 39 -4.63 12.48 34.44
C LEU A 39 -5.12 11.94 35.79
N ASP A 40 -4.87 10.66 36.06
CA ASP A 40 -5.24 10.04 37.34
C ASP A 40 -4.42 10.55 38.52
N THR A 41 -3.19 11.01 38.28
CA THR A 41 -2.38 11.69 39.30
C THR A 41 -2.93 13.09 39.57
N LEU A 42 -3.27 13.84 38.53
CA LEU A 42 -3.85 15.19 38.61
C LEU A 42 -5.17 15.16 39.37
N LEU A 43 -6.09 14.26 39.00
CA LEU A 43 -7.38 14.07 39.68
C LEU A 43 -7.26 13.51 41.11
N GLY A 44 -6.13 12.89 41.44
CA GLY A 44 -5.83 12.43 42.79
C GLY A 44 -5.21 13.52 43.67
N THR A 45 -4.45 14.45 43.08
CA THR A 45 -3.84 15.58 43.78
C THR A 45 -4.79 16.76 43.97
N PHE A 46 -5.68 17.00 43.01
CA PHE A 46 -6.70 18.03 43.07
C PHE A 46 -8.04 17.39 43.40
N ASN A 47 -8.92 18.09 44.11
CA ASN A 47 -10.21 17.54 44.50
C ASN A 47 -11.00 17.10 43.26
N ARG A 48 -11.24 15.79 43.12
CA ARG A 48 -11.76 15.17 41.89
C ARG A 48 -13.09 15.78 41.46
N GLU A 49 -13.96 16.07 42.41
CA GLU A 49 -15.30 16.62 42.16
C GLU A 49 -15.22 18.04 41.58
N GLU A 50 -14.29 18.85 42.10
CA GLU A 50 -14.06 20.22 41.67
C GLU A 50 -13.42 20.28 40.29
N MET A 51 -12.41 19.43 40.03
CA MET A 51 -11.77 19.32 38.72
C MET A 51 -12.71 18.74 37.65
N LEU A 52 -13.58 17.78 38.00
CA LEU A 52 -14.58 17.26 37.06
C LEU A 52 -15.64 18.32 36.72
N ALA A 53 -16.02 19.16 37.69
CA ALA A 53 -16.92 20.28 37.47
C ALA A 53 -16.28 21.35 36.56
N GLU A 54 -14.98 21.62 36.73
CA GLU A 54 -14.24 22.60 35.93
C GLU A 54 -13.90 22.10 34.51
N LEU A 55 -13.47 20.83 34.38
CA LEU A 55 -13.18 20.21 33.07
C LEU A 55 -14.45 19.93 32.27
N GLY A 56 -15.56 19.61 32.93
CA GLY A 56 -16.87 19.38 32.32
C GLY A 56 -16.80 18.49 31.06
N PHE A 57 -17.19 19.05 29.92
CA PHE A 57 -17.18 18.37 28.61
C PHE A 57 -15.78 17.87 28.19
N PHE A 58 -14.70 18.61 28.50
CA PHE A 58 -13.35 18.24 28.10
C PHE A 58 -12.88 16.92 28.73
N PHE A 59 -13.37 16.59 29.93
CA PHE A 59 -13.07 15.30 30.54
C PHE A 59 -13.55 14.12 29.69
N TYR A 60 -14.74 14.23 29.08
CA TYR A 60 -15.29 13.21 28.18
C TYR A 60 -14.49 13.12 26.88
N VAL A 61 -14.05 14.25 26.33
CA VAL A 61 -13.19 14.28 25.14
C VAL A 61 -11.86 13.59 25.43
N ILE A 62 -11.19 13.94 26.53
CA ILE A 62 -9.91 13.32 26.92
C ILE A 62 -10.09 11.81 27.17
N SER A 63 -11.17 11.42 27.86
CA SER A 63 -11.49 10.01 28.11
C SER A 63 -11.75 9.25 26.80
N GLY A 64 -12.44 9.87 25.84
CA GLY A 64 -12.69 9.30 24.52
C GLY A 64 -11.39 9.12 23.71
N VAL A 65 -10.49 10.10 23.74
CA VAL A 65 -9.18 10.00 23.09
C VAL A 65 -8.33 8.91 23.73
N LEU A 66 -8.33 8.80 25.07
CA LEU A 66 -7.62 7.73 25.77
C LEU A 66 -8.18 6.35 25.42
N LEU A 67 -9.52 6.21 25.35
CA LEU A 67 -10.17 4.97 24.96
C LEU A 67 -9.83 4.58 23.51
N ALA A 68 -9.90 5.54 22.58
CA ALA A 68 -9.54 5.31 21.18
C ALA A 68 -8.06 4.95 21.01
N GLY A 69 -7.16 5.62 21.75
CA GLY A 69 -5.73 5.31 21.79
C GLY A 69 -5.47 3.90 22.32
N ALA A 70 -6.15 3.51 23.40
CA ALA A 70 -6.05 2.17 23.98
C ALA A 70 -6.57 1.09 23.03
N ALA A 71 -7.71 1.32 22.36
CA ALA A 71 -8.25 0.38 21.37
C ALA A 71 -7.33 0.22 20.16
N THR A 72 -6.77 1.33 19.67
CA THR A 72 -5.82 1.33 18.54
C THR A 72 -4.53 0.59 18.89
N TRP A 73 -3.98 0.84 20.08
CA TRP A 73 -2.83 0.10 20.59
C TRP A 73 -3.14 -1.40 20.74
N PHE A 74 -4.26 -1.75 21.37
CA PHE A 74 -4.67 -3.14 21.59
C PHE A 74 -4.84 -3.90 20.27
N TRP A 75 -5.49 -3.29 19.28
CA TRP A 75 -5.61 -3.85 17.94
C TRP A 75 -4.25 -4.04 17.27
N GLY A 76 -3.36 -3.05 17.37
CA GLY A 76 -2.00 -3.15 16.84
C GLY A 76 -1.17 -4.28 17.45
N VAL A 77 -1.34 -4.56 18.74
CA VAL A 77 -0.64 -5.66 19.45
C VAL A 77 -1.27 -7.02 19.17
N SER A 78 -2.59 -7.10 19.00
CA SER A 78 -3.33 -8.37 18.79
C SER A 78 -3.34 -8.85 17.34
N ARG A 79 -3.12 -7.96 16.36
CA ARG A 79 -3.04 -8.29 14.93
C ARG A 79 -2.18 -9.53 14.58
N PRO A 80 -0.94 -9.70 15.11
CA PRO A 80 -0.14 -10.90 14.82
C PRO A 80 -0.79 -12.21 15.29
N TRP A 81 -1.50 -12.22 16.42
CA TRP A 81 -2.15 -13.44 16.94
C TRP A 81 -3.40 -13.84 16.16
N VAL A 82 -4.09 -12.86 15.55
CA VAL A 82 -5.22 -13.14 14.65
C VAL A 82 -4.74 -13.68 13.31
N ALA A 83 -3.51 -13.34 12.89
CA ALA A 83 -2.92 -13.83 11.64
C ALA A 83 -2.37 -15.27 11.75
N GLU A 84 -2.00 -15.75 12.94
CA GLU A 84 -1.48 -17.11 13.18
C GLU A 84 -2.53 -18.23 13.04
N GLY A 85 -3.81 -17.91 12.86
CA GLY A 85 -4.89 -18.89 12.62
C GLY A 85 -4.96 -19.45 11.20
N LYS A 86 -4.15 -18.97 10.26
CA LYS A 86 -4.00 -19.54 8.90
C LYS A 86 -2.67 -20.30 8.78
N THR A 87 -2.59 -21.44 9.44
CA THR A 87 -1.57 -22.45 9.21
C THR A 87 -1.80 -23.11 7.84
N SER A 88 -1.03 -22.71 6.83
CA SER A 88 -0.72 -23.58 5.69
C SER A 88 0.33 -24.61 6.12
N PRO A 89 0.20 -25.90 5.77
CA PRO A 89 1.06 -26.94 6.30
C PRO A 89 2.46 -26.92 5.66
N ALA A 90 3.41 -27.18 6.54
CA ALA A 90 4.81 -27.54 6.36
C ALA A 90 5.24 -28.20 5.03
N THR A 91 6.45 -27.86 4.59
CA THR A 91 7.43 -28.86 4.13
C THR A 91 8.82 -28.49 4.64
N LEU A 92 9.49 -29.50 5.19
CA LEU A 92 10.76 -29.50 5.94
C LEU A 92 12.02 -29.20 5.09
N PRO A 93 13.16 -28.91 5.75
CA PRO A 93 14.44 -28.64 5.13
C PRO A 93 15.25 -29.93 4.92
N THR A 94 15.83 -30.13 3.74
CA THR A 94 16.91 -31.12 3.57
C THR A 94 17.95 -30.57 2.59
N GLY A 95 19.14 -30.30 3.11
CA GLY A 95 20.32 -29.99 2.31
C GLY A 95 20.83 -31.21 1.55
N GLY A 96 21.45 -30.94 0.39
CA GLY A 96 22.18 -31.94 -0.40
C GLY A 96 22.31 -31.50 -1.86
N ALA A 97 23.45 -30.91 -2.22
CA ALA A 97 23.93 -30.87 -3.60
C ALA A 97 24.77 -32.13 -3.89
N PRO A 98 25.18 -32.42 -5.14
CA PRO A 98 24.51 -32.50 -6.46
C PRO A 98 24.64 -33.99 -6.98
N PRO A 99 24.56 -34.44 -8.27
CA PRO A 99 24.66 -33.75 -9.56
C PRO A 99 23.68 -34.15 -10.71
N VAL A 100 23.62 -33.23 -11.69
CA VAL A 100 23.45 -33.39 -13.15
C VAL A 100 22.88 -34.73 -13.66
N SER A 101 21.71 -34.67 -14.29
CA SER A 101 21.44 -35.33 -15.58
C SER A 101 20.13 -34.86 -16.21
N SER A 102 20.23 -34.62 -17.50
CA SER A 102 19.23 -34.28 -18.51
C SER A 102 18.14 -35.35 -18.72
N VAL A 103 17.04 -34.91 -19.35
CA VAL A 103 16.06 -35.63 -20.22
C VAL A 103 14.60 -35.43 -19.78
N THR A 104 13.98 -34.44 -20.43
CA THR A 104 12.75 -34.50 -21.24
C THR A 104 11.58 -35.40 -20.81
N SER A 105 10.51 -34.71 -20.40
CA SER A 105 9.07 -34.92 -20.70
C SER A 105 8.34 -36.18 -20.22
N GLY A 106 7.49 -35.99 -19.21
CA GLY A 106 6.32 -36.82 -18.88
C GLY A 106 5.38 -36.04 -17.95
N ALA A 107 4.14 -35.85 -18.38
CA ALA A 107 3.10 -34.98 -17.84
C ALA A 107 2.69 -35.23 -16.37
N GLY A 108 2.22 -34.16 -15.70
CA GLY A 108 1.20 -34.26 -14.65
C GLY A 108 1.38 -33.43 -13.38
N ALA A 109 1.46 -32.10 -13.48
CA ALA A 109 1.26 -31.18 -12.33
C ALA A 109 0.37 -30.00 -12.76
N PRO A 110 -0.50 -29.47 -11.87
CA PRO A 110 -1.50 -28.45 -12.20
C PRO A 110 -0.84 -27.14 -12.68
N PRO A 111 -1.49 -26.36 -13.56
CA PRO A 111 -0.84 -25.23 -14.22
C PRO A 111 -0.50 -24.16 -13.19
N ALA A 112 0.80 -23.92 -13.00
CA ALA A 112 1.30 -22.65 -12.53
C ALA A 112 0.76 -21.55 -13.46
N SER A 113 0.22 -20.49 -12.86
CA SER A 113 -0.23 -19.29 -13.56
C SER A 113 0.84 -18.88 -14.58
N ALA A 114 0.47 -18.86 -15.86
CA ALA A 114 1.39 -18.49 -16.93
C ALA A 114 1.97 -17.09 -16.64
N PRO A 115 3.27 -16.86 -16.87
CA PRO A 115 3.85 -15.53 -16.78
C PRO A 115 3.07 -14.59 -17.71
N LYS A 116 2.46 -13.55 -17.13
CA LYS A 116 1.77 -12.50 -17.89
C LYS A 116 2.80 -11.89 -18.82
N SER A 117 2.66 -12.17 -20.12
CA SER A 117 3.49 -11.53 -21.13
C SER A 117 3.18 -10.04 -21.13
N PRO A 118 4.18 -9.15 -21.12
CA PRO A 118 3.93 -7.72 -21.12
C PRO A 118 3.16 -7.31 -22.38
N PRO A 119 2.13 -6.45 -22.27
CA PRO A 119 1.43 -5.94 -23.44
C PRO A 119 2.38 -5.08 -24.30
N PRO A 120 2.28 -5.14 -25.64
CA PRO A 120 3.22 -4.49 -26.53
C PRO A 120 3.13 -2.96 -26.47
N LEU A 121 4.29 -2.30 -26.37
CA LEU A 121 4.42 -0.84 -26.45
C LEU A 121 4.26 -0.33 -27.90
N PRO A 122 3.93 0.96 -28.09
CA PRO A 122 3.82 1.56 -29.42
C PRO A 122 5.15 1.53 -30.20
N PRO A 123 5.09 1.43 -31.55
CA PRO A 123 6.25 1.14 -32.40
C PRO A 123 7.33 2.22 -32.49
N SER A 124 7.12 3.40 -31.90
CA SER A 124 8.09 4.51 -31.86
C SER A 124 8.94 4.54 -30.59
N HIS A 125 8.74 3.58 -29.69
CA HIS A 125 9.39 3.54 -28.38
C HIS A 125 10.70 2.75 -28.45
N VAL A 126 11.79 3.32 -27.93
CA VAL A 126 13.09 2.66 -27.84
C VAL A 126 13.20 2.09 -26.42
N ASP A 127 12.96 0.79 -26.27
CA ASP A 127 13.06 0.09 -24.98
C ASP A 127 14.53 -0.03 -24.54
N HIS A 128 15.10 1.01 -23.92
CA HIS A 128 16.48 0.95 -23.42
C HIS A 128 16.69 -0.11 -22.33
N TYR A 129 15.61 -0.56 -21.66
CA TYR A 129 15.67 -1.52 -20.56
C TYR A 129 15.23 -2.95 -20.93
N ALA A 130 14.47 -3.14 -22.02
CA ALA A 130 14.12 -4.49 -22.49
C ALA A 130 15.31 -5.19 -23.18
N GLU A 131 16.21 -4.43 -23.81
CA GLU A 131 17.43 -4.96 -24.43
C GLU A 131 18.52 -5.33 -23.42
N ALA A 132 18.57 -4.70 -22.24
CA ALA A 132 19.62 -4.88 -21.24
C ALA A 132 19.44 -6.12 -20.33
N GLY A 133 18.24 -6.72 -20.32
CA GLY A 133 17.86 -7.70 -19.30
C GLY A 133 17.56 -7.05 -17.94
N TYR A 134 16.82 -7.75 -17.10
CA TYR A 134 16.46 -7.28 -15.76
C TYR A 134 17.71 -7.18 -14.86
N ASP A 135 18.34 -6.00 -14.83
CA ASP A 135 19.38 -5.66 -13.86
C ASP A 135 18.73 -4.96 -12.65
N ARG A 136 18.46 -5.77 -11.62
CA ARG A 136 17.87 -5.32 -10.35
C ARG A 136 18.65 -4.17 -9.73
N GLN A 137 19.98 -4.17 -9.81
CA GLN A 137 20.79 -3.14 -9.17
C GLN A 137 20.78 -1.82 -9.95
N MET A 138 20.76 -1.91 -11.29
CA MET A 138 20.57 -0.73 -12.15
C MET A 138 19.19 -0.08 -11.90
N LEU A 139 18.12 -0.88 -11.90
CA LEU A 139 16.76 -0.38 -11.66
C LEU A 139 16.62 0.24 -10.27
N PHE A 140 17.22 -0.38 -9.25
CA PHE A 140 17.24 0.18 -7.90
C PHE A 140 17.87 1.58 -7.88
N GLU A 141 19.04 1.75 -8.48
CA GLU A 141 19.72 3.05 -8.52
C GLU A 141 18.94 4.10 -9.33
N GLU A 142 18.31 3.70 -10.43
CA GLU A 142 17.49 4.61 -11.25
C GLU A 142 16.25 5.08 -10.47
N ILE A 143 15.52 4.14 -9.85
CA ILE A 143 14.35 4.45 -9.02
C ILE A 143 14.78 5.35 -7.87
N ARG A 144 15.85 4.99 -7.15
CA ARG A 144 16.35 5.76 -6.00
C ARG A 144 16.71 7.20 -6.35
N ARG A 145 17.27 7.44 -7.53
CA ARG A 145 17.71 8.78 -7.96
C ARG A 145 16.57 9.64 -8.48
N ARG A 146 15.58 9.05 -9.16
CA ARG A 146 14.57 9.81 -9.91
C ARG A 146 13.16 9.77 -9.33
N PHE A 147 12.81 8.75 -8.55
CA PHE A 147 11.44 8.60 -8.06
C PHE A 147 11.20 9.42 -6.81
N SER A 148 10.08 10.13 -6.82
CA SER A 148 9.45 10.65 -5.61
C SER A 148 8.59 9.58 -4.93
N ARG A 149 8.09 9.86 -3.72
CA ARG A 149 7.11 9.00 -3.03
C ARG A 149 5.88 8.72 -3.90
N ALA A 150 5.40 9.73 -4.62
CA ALA A 150 4.23 9.61 -5.49
C ALA A 150 4.50 8.68 -6.68
N ASP A 151 5.72 8.69 -7.21
CA ASP A 151 6.12 7.84 -8.34
C ASP A 151 6.24 6.37 -7.92
N LEU A 152 6.72 6.09 -6.69
CA LEU A 152 6.68 4.72 -6.14
C LEU A 152 5.25 4.22 -5.96
N SER A 153 4.37 5.11 -5.54
CA SER A 153 2.94 4.88 -5.43
C SER A 153 2.30 4.57 -6.80
N ASP A 154 2.82 5.16 -7.88
CA ASP A 154 2.41 4.89 -9.26
C ASP A 154 3.00 3.58 -9.79
N LEU A 155 4.25 3.27 -9.41
CA LEU A 155 4.92 2.01 -9.73
C LEU A 155 4.21 0.82 -9.10
N MET A 156 3.88 0.91 -7.81
CA MET A 156 3.10 -0.12 -7.10
C MET A 156 1.73 -0.32 -7.73
N PHE A 157 1.08 0.77 -8.12
CA PHE A 157 -0.20 0.72 -8.81
C PHE A 157 -0.09 -0.03 -10.15
N ASP A 158 0.99 0.19 -10.91
CA ASP A 158 1.20 -0.49 -12.19
C ASP A 158 1.51 -1.98 -12.04
N LEU A 159 2.32 -2.32 -11.03
CA LEU A 159 2.75 -3.69 -10.74
C LEU A 159 1.72 -4.53 -9.98
N ASP A 160 0.54 -3.96 -9.68
CA ASP A 160 -0.49 -4.60 -8.86
C ASP A 160 -0.01 -4.99 -7.45
N ILE A 161 0.83 -4.14 -6.86
CA ILE A 161 1.37 -4.37 -5.51
C ILE A 161 0.53 -3.57 -4.51
N GLU A 162 -0.03 -4.26 -3.52
CA GLU A 162 -0.79 -3.61 -2.46
C GLU A 162 0.13 -2.86 -1.49
N GLU A 163 -0.31 -1.68 -1.03
CA GLU A 163 0.46 -0.89 -0.06
C GLU A 163 0.66 -1.63 1.26
N SER A 164 -0.30 -2.45 1.69
CA SER A 164 -0.19 -3.24 2.93
C SER A 164 0.93 -4.27 2.91
N ASP A 165 1.36 -4.72 1.74
CA ASP A 165 2.34 -5.79 1.60
C ASP A 165 3.78 -5.26 1.69
N VAL A 166 3.98 -4.02 1.28
CA VAL A 166 5.32 -3.40 1.16
C VAL A 166 5.51 -2.19 2.07
N VAL A 167 4.45 -1.51 2.51
CA VAL A 167 4.54 -0.32 3.36
C VAL A 167 4.54 -0.69 4.83
N THR A 168 5.66 -0.42 5.49
CA THR A 168 5.85 -0.55 6.94
C THR A 168 6.09 0.80 7.60
N VAL A 169 5.72 0.90 8.87
CA VAL A 169 5.83 2.17 9.63
C VAL A 169 7.30 2.50 9.88
N GLY A 170 7.69 3.74 9.55
CA GLY A 170 9.04 4.24 9.78
C GLY A 170 10.10 3.80 8.76
N GLN A 171 9.69 3.13 7.68
CA GLN A 171 10.60 2.70 6.64
C GLN A 171 11.18 3.88 5.82
N THR A 172 12.41 3.71 5.36
CA THR A 172 13.04 4.66 4.44
C THR A 172 12.51 4.49 3.02
N MET A 173 12.82 5.45 2.14
CA MET A 173 12.48 5.32 0.71
C MET A 173 13.22 4.15 0.07
N GLU A 174 14.48 3.93 0.45
CA GLU A 174 15.31 2.84 -0.07
C GLU A 174 14.74 1.48 0.32
N ASP A 175 14.32 1.31 1.57
CA ASP A 175 13.65 0.08 2.02
C ASP A 175 12.35 -0.19 1.26
N LEU A 176 11.58 0.86 0.97
CA LEU A 176 10.35 0.73 0.19
C LEU A 176 10.66 0.25 -1.24
N ILE A 177 11.67 0.82 -1.90
CA ILE A 177 12.08 0.40 -3.24
C ILE A 177 12.45 -1.08 -3.24
N VAL A 178 13.31 -1.51 -2.30
CA VAL A 178 13.71 -2.92 -2.19
C VAL A 178 12.50 -3.82 -2.02
N ARG A 179 11.57 -3.47 -1.11
CA ARG A 179 10.34 -4.26 -0.87
C ARG A 179 9.42 -4.33 -2.07
N ILE A 180 9.25 -3.23 -2.82
CA ILE A 180 8.47 -3.23 -4.07
C ILE A 180 9.12 -4.19 -5.07
N MET A 181 10.44 -4.13 -5.23
CA MET A 181 11.15 -4.99 -6.17
C MET A 181 11.19 -6.45 -5.72
N ASP A 182 11.32 -6.74 -4.42
CA ASP A 182 11.23 -8.11 -3.88
C ASP A 182 9.82 -8.68 -4.14
N LYS A 183 8.78 -7.90 -3.83
CA LYS A 183 7.39 -8.30 -4.05
C LYS A 183 7.07 -8.52 -5.53
N ALA A 184 7.59 -7.66 -6.41
CA ALA A 184 7.45 -7.83 -7.86
C ALA A 184 8.14 -9.12 -8.36
N ASP A 185 9.31 -9.46 -7.81
CA ASP A 185 9.99 -10.71 -8.15
C ASP A 185 9.19 -11.94 -7.65
N ASP A 186 8.68 -11.89 -6.41
CA ASP A 186 7.86 -12.94 -5.81
C ASP A 186 6.56 -13.19 -6.61
N ASP A 187 5.96 -12.14 -7.15
CA ASP A 187 4.75 -12.21 -7.98
C ASP A 187 5.03 -12.59 -9.45
N GLY A 188 6.29 -12.84 -9.81
CA GLY A 188 6.71 -13.19 -11.18
C GLY A 188 6.70 -12.01 -12.16
N ASN A 189 6.58 -10.80 -11.63
CA ASN A 189 6.50 -9.54 -12.39
C ASN A 189 7.86 -8.85 -12.56
N ALA A 190 8.98 -9.48 -12.17
CA ALA A 190 10.35 -8.96 -12.30
C ALA A 190 10.62 -8.28 -13.67
N SER A 191 10.27 -8.98 -14.75
CA SER A 191 10.47 -8.50 -16.13
C SER A 191 9.62 -7.26 -16.49
N THR A 192 8.51 -7.04 -15.77
CA THR A 192 7.61 -5.90 -15.99
C THR A 192 8.03 -4.66 -15.21
N VAL A 193 8.89 -4.81 -14.18
CA VAL A 193 9.38 -3.68 -13.37
C VAL A 193 10.10 -2.65 -14.22
N ALA A 194 10.97 -3.08 -15.14
CA ALA A 194 11.69 -2.17 -16.03
C ALA A 194 10.73 -1.31 -16.87
N LEU A 195 9.73 -1.95 -17.50
CA LEU A 195 8.72 -1.25 -18.31
C LEU A 195 7.80 -0.37 -17.47
N ALA A 196 7.47 -0.78 -16.25
CA ALA A 196 6.67 0.01 -15.32
C ALA A 196 7.43 1.26 -14.86
N VAL A 197 8.72 1.11 -14.53
CA VAL A 197 9.62 2.21 -14.15
C VAL A 197 9.70 3.23 -15.28
N GLU A 198 9.92 2.78 -16.51
CA GLU A 198 9.97 3.65 -17.67
C GLU A 198 8.66 4.40 -17.90
N ARG A 199 7.51 3.71 -17.80
CA ARG A 199 6.19 4.34 -17.98
C ARG A 199 5.87 5.38 -16.90
N VAL A 200 6.40 5.23 -15.69
CA VAL A 200 6.25 6.22 -14.62
C VAL A 200 7.17 7.41 -14.85
N LEU A 201 8.42 7.19 -15.27
CA LEU A 201 9.40 8.26 -15.51
C LEU A 201 9.10 9.09 -16.75
N THR A 202 8.74 8.42 -17.83
CA THR A 202 8.51 9.02 -19.14
C THR A 202 7.12 8.60 -19.62
N PRO A 203 6.06 9.24 -19.07
CA PRO A 203 4.71 8.93 -19.49
C PRO A 203 4.54 9.25 -20.98
N PRO A 204 3.85 8.39 -21.75
CA PRO A 204 3.65 8.60 -23.17
C PRO A 204 2.89 9.93 -23.41
N PRO A 205 3.29 10.70 -24.44
CA PRO A 205 2.56 11.90 -24.82
C PRO A 205 1.10 11.58 -25.12
N THR A 206 0.21 12.53 -24.89
CA THR A 206 -1.24 12.35 -25.10
C THR A 206 -1.59 11.90 -26.52
N GLU A 207 -0.83 12.36 -27.52
CA GLU A 207 -0.99 12.00 -28.94
C GLU A 207 -0.64 10.54 -29.24
N HIS A 208 0.20 9.91 -28.41
CA HIS A 208 0.64 8.52 -28.58
C HIS A 208 -0.13 7.53 -27.68
N LEU A 209 -1.11 8.02 -26.92
CA LEU A 209 -1.94 7.15 -26.11
C LEU A 209 -2.82 6.26 -27.01
N PRO A 210 -3.04 4.99 -26.60
CA PRO A 210 -3.94 4.11 -27.33
C PRO A 210 -5.34 4.71 -27.36
N ARG A 211 -6.03 4.52 -28.48
CA ARG A 211 -7.45 4.85 -28.60
C ARG A 211 -8.28 4.01 -27.61
N PRO A 212 -9.44 4.51 -27.13
CA PRO A 212 -10.21 3.82 -26.10
C PRO A 212 -10.70 2.43 -26.54
N GLU A 213 -10.85 2.19 -27.84
CA GLU A 213 -11.25 0.87 -28.36
C GLU A 213 -10.13 -0.18 -28.23
N LYS A 214 -8.88 0.26 -28.10
CA LYS A 214 -7.71 -0.63 -27.90
C LYS A 214 -7.39 -0.88 -26.42
N LEU A 215 -8.01 -0.13 -25.51
CA LEU A 215 -7.85 -0.33 -24.07
C LEU A 215 -8.69 -1.53 -23.63
N THR A 216 -8.04 -2.43 -22.90
CA THR A 216 -8.59 -3.69 -22.38
C THR A 216 -8.27 -3.81 -20.88
N ALA A 217 -8.94 -4.72 -20.17
CA ALA A 217 -8.65 -4.99 -18.76
C ALA A 217 -7.20 -5.48 -18.50
N ASP A 218 -6.58 -6.10 -19.51
CA ASP A 218 -5.18 -6.54 -19.47
C ASP A 218 -4.18 -5.43 -19.83
N SER A 219 -4.67 -4.26 -20.24
CA SER A 219 -3.80 -3.11 -20.49
C SER A 219 -3.17 -2.63 -19.19
N PRO A 220 -1.94 -2.10 -19.22
CA PRO A 220 -1.29 -1.68 -17.99
C PRO A 220 -2.07 -0.56 -17.31
N ARG A 221 -2.15 -0.64 -15.98
CA ARG A 221 -3.01 0.24 -15.18
C ARG A 221 -2.60 1.71 -15.31
N THR A 222 -1.29 1.97 -15.40
CA THR A 222 -0.78 3.32 -15.65
C THR A 222 -1.23 3.86 -17.00
N VAL A 223 -1.35 3.06 -18.05
CA VAL A 223 -1.79 3.55 -19.38
C VAL A 223 -3.23 4.05 -19.31
N ILE A 224 -4.13 3.28 -18.69
CA ILE A 224 -5.53 3.69 -18.49
C ILE A 224 -5.59 4.97 -17.65
N ARG A 225 -4.78 5.06 -16.59
CA ARG A 225 -4.68 6.27 -15.77
C ARG A 225 -4.23 7.49 -16.58
N HIS A 226 -3.16 7.37 -17.36
CA HIS A 226 -2.65 8.47 -18.19
C HIS A 226 -3.71 8.91 -19.19
N TYR A 227 -4.45 7.98 -19.78
CA TYR A 227 -5.58 8.27 -20.65
C TYR A 227 -6.66 9.11 -19.95
N LEU A 228 -7.11 8.67 -18.78
CA LEU A 228 -8.10 9.42 -17.99
C LEU A 228 -7.59 10.82 -17.62
N LEU A 229 -6.33 10.93 -17.21
CA LEU A 229 -5.74 12.22 -16.83
C LEU A 229 -5.58 13.17 -18.02
N ALA A 230 -5.33 12.64 -19.21
CA ALA A 230 -5.16 13.41 -20.45
C ALA A 230 -6.50 13.90 -21.03
N HIS A 231 -7.51 13.04 -21.08
CA HIS A 231 -8.73 13.29 -21.85
C HIS A 231 -9.94 13.73 -21.02
N TYR A 232 -9.93 13.52 -19.70
CA TYR A 232 -11.07 13.86 -18.85
C TYR A 232 -10.70 14.96 -17.88
N ASN A 233 -11.55 15.96 -17.71
CA ASN A 233 -11.43 16.93 -16.61
C ASN A 233 -12.04 16.36 -15.31
N VAL A 234 -11.94 17.11 -14.21
CA VAL A 234 -12.40 16.63 -12.88
C VAL A 234 -13.91 16.37 -12.86
N GLU A 235 -14.71 17.24 -13.47
CA GLU A 235 -16.18 17.10 -13.52
C GLU A 235 -16.60 15.89 -14.36
N GLN A 236 -15.91 15.63 -15.47
CA GLN A 236 -16.14 14.46 -16.31
C GLN A 236 -15.78 13.18 -15.57
N LEU A 237 -14.67 13.17 -14.82
CA LEU A 237 -14.31 12.02 -13.97
C LEU A 237 -15.31 11.79 -12.84
N GLN A 238 -15.85 12.85 -12.24
CA GLN A 238 -16.92 12.77 -11.25
C GLN A 238 -18.20 12.16 -11.82
N ARG A 239 -18.62 12.60 -13.01
CA ARG A 239 -19.78 12.00 -13.71
C ARG A 239 -19.53 10.55 -14.06
N LEU A 240 -18.36 10.23 -14.60
CA LEU A 240 -17.97 8.86 -14.93
C LEU A 240 -17.96 7.96 -13.69
N ALA A 241 -17.47 8.46 -12.55
CA ALA A 241 -17.53 7.74 -11.28
C ALA A 241 -18.99 7.52 -10.83
N ALA A 242 -19.83 8.55 -10.92
CA ALA A 242 -21.25 8.45 -10.58
C ALA A 242 -22.01 7.47 -11.48
N ASP A 243 -21.75 7.44 -12.78
CA ASP A 243 -22.32 6.48 -13.73
C ASP A 243 -21.91 5.04 -13.39
N LEU A 244 -20.74 4.86 -12.78
CA LEU A 244 -20.25 3.60 -12.27
C LEU A 244 -20.69 3.31 -10.82
N ASP A 245 -21.59 4.11 -10.26
CA ASP A 245 -22.06 3.98 -8.86
C ASP A 245 -20.89 4.06 -7.85
N VAL A 246 -19.92 4.93 -8.12
CA VAL A 246 -18.77 5.22 -7.25
C VAL A 246 -18.87 6.66 -6.76
N ASP A 247 -18.93 6.84 -5.44
CA ASP A 247 -18.91 8.17 -4.84
C ASP A 247 -17.50 8.78 -4.90
N TRP A 248 -17.32 9.77 -5.78
CA TRP A 248 -16.06 10.46 -5.98
C TRP A 248 -15.54 11.19 -4.74
N GLU A 249 -16.42 11.63 -3.84
CA GLU A 249 -16.00 12.34 -2.62
C GLU A 249 -15.47 11.39 -1.55
N HIS A 250 -15.85 10.11 -1.61
CA HIS A 250 -15.30 9.07 -0.73
C HIS A 250 -13.97 8.50 -1.22
N LEU A 251 -13.51 8.84 -2.44
CA LEU A 251 -12.22 8.41 -2.96
C LEU A 251 -11.06 9.16 -2.28
N GLU A 252 -10.01 8.41 -1.94
CA GLU A 252 -8.82 8.96 -1.30
C GLU A 252 -8.05 9.93 -2.21
N GLY A 253 -7.61 11.04 -1.63
CA GLY A 253 -6.69 11.99 -2.26
C GLY A 253 -7.26 13.38 -2.51
N PRO A 254 -6.41 14.43 -2.44
CA PRO A 254 -6.85 15.81 -2.60
C PRO A 254 -6.93 16.26 -4.08
N ASP A 255 -6.21 15.61 -4.98
CA ASP A 255 -5.99 16.06 -6.35
C ASP A 255 -6.49 15.06 -7.40
N LYS A 256 -6.65 15.53 -8.64
CA LYS A 256 -7.12 14.74 -9.78
C LYS A 256 -6.28 13.47 -9.99
N LYS A 257 -4.95 13.57 -9.89
CA LYS A 257 -4.02 12.45 -10.15
C LYS A 257 -4.19 11.36 -9.09
N THR A 258 -4.33 11.74 -7.83
CA THR A 258 -4.54 10.81 -6.71
C THR A 258 -5.95 10.20 -6.75
N LYS A 259 -7.01 10.99 -6.92
CA LYS A 259 -8.39 10.46 -7.00
C LYS A 259 -8.61 9.54 -8.19
N THR A 260 -8.03 9.85 -9.36
CA THR A 260 -8.12 8.96 -10.54
C THR A 260 -7.48 7.59 -10.26
N ARG A 261 -6.34 7.58 -9.55
CA ARG A 261 -5.71 6.33 -9.13
C ARG A 261 -6.58 5.56 -8.13
N ALA A 262 -7.15 6.25 -7.14
CA ALA A 262 -8.05 5.64 -6.16
C ALA A 262 -9.30 5.03 -6.84
N LEU A 263 -9.89 5.73 -7.82
CA LEU A 263 -10.99 5.21 -8.64
C LEU A 263 -10.60 3.90 -9.34
N LEU A 264 -9.43 3.88 -10.00
CA LEU A 264 -8.97 2.69 -10.69
C LEU A 264 -8.70 1.53 -9.72
N ILE A 265 -8.05 1.78 -8.59
CA ILE A 265 -7.82 0.76 -7.55
C ILE A 265 -9.16 0.17 -7.08
N TYR A 266 -10.15 1.03 -6.82
CA TYR A 266 -11.49 0.60 -6.44
C TYR A 266 -12.13 -0.32 -7.50
N LEU A 267 -12.08 0.09 -8.77
CA LEU A 267 -12.66 -0.68 -9.87
C LEU A 267 -11.94 -2.01 -10.12
N TYR A 268 -10.60 -2.05 -10.03
CA TYR A 268 -9.84 -3.30 -10.15
C TYR A 268 -10.18 -4.28 -9.03
N ARG A 269 -10.29 -3.80 -7.78
CA ARG A 269 -10.65 -4.65 -6.63
C ARG A 269 -12.05 -5.26 -6.75
N GLN A 270 -12.97 -4.54 -7.37
CA GLN A 270 -14.33 -5.02 -7.62
C GLN A 270 -14.47 -5.79 -8.94
N ASN A 271 -13.38 -5.95 -9.71
CA ASN A 271 -13.39 -6.51 -11.06
C ASN A 271 -14.41 -5.81 -12.00
N ARG A 272 -14.50 -4.48 -11.88
CA ARG A 272 -15.43 -3.61 -12.64
C ARG A 272 -14.71 -2.72 -13.65
N ILE A 273 -13.45 -3.04 -14.01
CA ILE A 273 -12.68 -2.23 -14.95
C ILE A 273 -13.29 -2.24 -16.35
N ASP A 274 -13.91 -3.34 -16.76
CA ASP A 274 -14.59 -3.44 -18.06
C ASP A 274 -15.74 -2.44 -18.19
N ALA A 275 -16.50 -2.22 -17.11
CA ALA A 275 -17.57 -1.23 -17.09
C ALA A 275 -17.05 0.21 -17.31
N LEU A 276 -15.88 0.53 -16.75
CA LEU A 276 -15.21 1.80 -17.02
C LEU A 276 -14.79 1.91 -18.49
N LEU A 277 -14.17 0.86 -19.03
CA LEU A 277 -13.73 0.85 -20.43
C LEU A 277 -14.91 0.99 -21.40
N ASP A 278 -16.03 0.35 -21.12
CA ASP A 278 -17.25 0.48 -21.91
C ASP A 278 -17.84 1.89 -21.80
N ALA A 279 -17.89 2.48 -20.60
CA ALA A 279 -18.31 3.87 -20.43
C ALA A 279 -17.39 4.86 -21.15
N MET A 280 -16.08 4.61 -21.17
CA MET A 280 -15.10 5.41 -21.91
C MET A 280 -15.30 5.32 -23.42
N ARG A 281 -15.66 4.14 -23.95
CA ARG A 281 -15.97 3.95 -25.37
C ARG A 281 -17.27 4.66 -25.74
N ALA A 282 -18.31 4.53 -24.92
CA ALA A 282 -19.59 5.20 -25.13
C ALA A 282 -19.47 6.74 -25.10
N ALA A 283 -18.54 7.27 -24.30
CA ALA A 283 -18.28 8.72 -24.25
C ALA A 283 -17.41 9.24 -25.41
N ALA A 284 -16.75 8.35 -26.16
CA ALA A 284 -15.91 8.69 -27.30
C ALA A 284 -16.69 8.72 -28.64
N GLU A 285 -17.89 8.13 -28.66
CA GLU A 285 -18.87 8.18 -29.77
C GLU A 285 -19.72 9.45 -29.73
#